data_AF-A0A2V8L1B8-F1
#
_entry.id   AF-A0A2V8L1B8-F1
#
_cell.length_a   1.000
_cell.length_b   1.000
_cell.length_c   1.000
_cell.angle_alpha   90.00
_cell.angle_beta   90.00
_cell.angle_gamma   90.00
#
_symmetry.space_group_name_H-M   'P 1'
#
loop_
_entity.id
_entity.type
_entity.pdbx_description
1 polymer ?
#
loop_
_entity_poly.entity_id
_entity_poly.type
_entity_poly.pdbx_seq_one_letter_code
_entity_poly.pdbx_strand_id
1 'polypeptide(L)'
;QREAIFFDGNSSWGFGMGVLTRRDDLASVPGRFGWTGGLGTSAYSDPREDLIGILMTQRLMDSPEPPAVFGDFWTTAYQAIAD
;
A
#
# COMPACT_ATOMS: atom_id res chain seq x y z
N GLN A 1 -13.59 -17.81 -4.44
CA GLN A 1 -14.71 -17.14 -3.75
C GLN A 1 -14.31 -16.55 -2.38
N ARG A 2 -13.60 -17.28 -1.50
CA ARG A 2 -13.21 -16.76 -0.17
C ARG A 2 -12.20 -15.59 -0.21
N GLU A 3 -11.21 -15.65 -1.10
CA GLU A 3 -10.20 -14.60 -1.23
C GLU A 3 -10.80 -13.25 -1.63
N ALA A 4 -11.75 -13.24 -2.57
CA ALA A 4 -12.41 -12.02 -3.01
C ALA A 4 -13.21 -11.33 -1.90
N ILE A 5 -13.75 -12.08 -0.93
CA ILE A 5 -14.51 -11.51 0.21
C ILE A 5 -13.57 -10.77 1.17
N PHE A 6 -12.33 -11.24 1.34
CA PHE A 6 -11.39 -10.69 2.32
C PHE A 6 -10.43 -9.66 1.71
N PHE A 7 -10.05 -9.84 0.44
CA PHE A 7 -9.04 -9.03 -0.25
C PHE A 7 -9.62 -8.17 -1.39
N ASP A 8 -10.94 -8.04 -1.47
CA ASP A 8 -11.66 -7.27 -2.50
C ASP A 8 -11.24 -7.59 -3.96
N GLY A 9 -10.68 -8.79 -4.15
CA GLY A 9 -10.15 -9.30 -5.41
C GLY A 9 -8.94 -8.55 -5.97
N ASN A 10 -8.37 -7.56 -5.28
CA ASN A 10 -7.19 -6.79 -5.73
C ASN A 10 -5.90 -7.17 -4.99
N SER A 11 -6.01 -7.99 -3.95
CA SER A 11 -4.91 -8.38 -3.09
C SER A 11 -4.99 -9.84 -2.67
N SER A 12 -3.93 -10.30 -2.00
CA SER A 12 -3.78 -11.62 -1.40
C SER A 12 -2.84 -11.49 -0.19
N TRP A 13 -2.43 -12.61 0.40
CA TRP A 13 -1.54 -12.66 1.55
C TRP A 13 -0.34 -13.57 1.29
N GLY A 14 0.85 -13.05 1.59
CA GLY A 14 2.11 -13.78 1.53
C GLY A 14 2.62 -14.15 2.92
N PHE A 15 3.94 -14.15 3.10
CA PHE A 15 4.60 -14.43 4.37
C PHE A 15 4.46 -13.28 5.37
N GLY A 16 3.25 -13.08 5.90
CA GLY A 16 2.94 -12.08 6.93
C GLY A 16 2.59 -10.69 6.40
N MET A 17 2.41 -10.55 5.09
CA MET A 17 2.24 -9.28 4.40
C MET A 17 1.12 -9.38 3.36
N GLY A 18 0.43 -8.27 3.11
CA GLY A 18 -0.48 -8.16 1.98
C GLY A 18 0.31 -8.11 0.67
N VAL A 19 -0.21 -8.75 -0.38
CA VAL A 19 0.37 -8.74 -1.73
C VAL A 19 -0.69 -8.20 -2.69
N LEU A 20 -0.36 -7.17 -3.45
CA LEU A 20 -1.25 -6.60 -4.46
C LEU A 20 -1.21 -7.49 -5.71
N THR A 21 -2.38 -7.86 -6.23
CA THR A 21 -2.52 -8.79 -7.36
C THR A 21 -3.11 -8.13 -8.61
N ARG A 22 -3.69 -6.93 -8.47
CA ARG A 22 -4.26 -6.16 -9.56
C ARG A 22 -3.92 -4.68 -9.42
N ARG A 23 -3.83 -3.98 -10.55
CA ARG A 23 -3.71 -2.53 -10.59
C ARG A 23 -5.06 -1.85 -10.46
N ASP A 24 -5.23 -1.04 -9.44
CA ASP A 24 -6.41 -0.19 -9.21
C ASP A 24 -6.06 1.28 -8.86
N ASP A 25 -4.79 1.58 -8.62
CA ASP A 25 -4.25 2.93 -8.39
C ASP A 25 -2.78 3.02 -8.89
N LEU A 26 -2.19 4.22 -8.84
CA LEU A 26 -0.80 4.50 -9.17
C LEU A 26 0.16 3.59 -8.39
N ALA A 27 -0.01 3.51 -7.07
CA ALA A 27 0.85 2.76 -6.17
C ALA A 27 0.41 1.29 -6.01
N SER A 28 -0.78 0.90 -6.42
CA SER A 28 -1.25 -0.49 -6.33
C SER A 28 -0.76 -1.31 -7.51
N VAL A 29 0.50 -1.72 -7.51
CA VAL A 29 1.10 -2.46 -8.63
C VAL A 29 1.11 -3.97 -8.33
N PRO A 30 0.74 -4.85 -9.27
CA PRO A 30 0.82 -6.29 -9.06
C PRO A 30 2.23 -6.73 -8.66
N GLY A 31 2.34 -7.47 -7.55
CA GLY A 31 3.61 -7.92 -6.98
C GLY A 31 4.16 -7.02 -5.87
N ARG A 32 3.64 -5.80 -5.70
CA ARG A 32 3.92 -4.96 -4.53
C ARG A 32 3.41 -5.65 -3.26
N PHE A 33 4.20 -5.62 -2.20
CA PHE A 33 3.83 -6.25 -0.92
C PHE A 33 4.19 -5.38 0.27
N GLY A 34 3.40 -5.46 1.33
CA GLY A 34 3.52 -4.52 2.45
C GLY A 34 2.37 -4.56 3.44
N TRP A 35 2.30 -3.51 4.26
CA TRP A 35 1.23 -3.29 5.22
C TRP A 35 0.94 -1.80 5.41
N THR A 36 -0.28 -1.53 5.88
CA THR A 36 -0.69 -0.24 6.46
C THR A 36 -1.14 -0.50 7.89
N GLY A 37 -0.51 0.18 8.85
CA GLY A 37 -0.76 0.07 10.27
C GLY A 37 -1.62 1.22 10.78
N GLY A 38 -2.73 0.89 11.44
CA GLY A 38 -3.71 1.87 11.94
C GLY A 38 -3.14 2.92 12.91
N LEU A 39 -1.95 2.70 13.49
CA LEU A 39 -1.26 3.69 14.34
C LEU A 39 -0.47 4.75 13.54
N GLY A 40 -0.69 4.87 12.23
CA GLY A 40 -0.11 5.95 11.43
C GLY A 40 1.13 5.54 10.61
N THR A 41 1.29 4.26 10.30
CA THR A 41 2.45 3.76 9.55
C THR A 41 2.03 3.03 8.28
N SER A 42 2.87 3.08 7.25
CA SER A 42 2.68 2.32 6.01
C SER A 42 4.04 1.94 5.45
N ALA A 43 4.21 0.70 4.99
CA ALA A 43 5.46 0.26 4.40
C ALA A 43 5.22 -0.80 3.34
N TYR A 44 5.76 -0.56 2.14
CA TYR A 44 5.64 -1.48 1.01
C TYR A 44 6.93 -1.53 0.21
N SER A 45 7.23 -2.72 -0.31
CA SER A 45 8.25 -2.94 -1.33
C SER A 45 7.55 -3.16 -2.67
N ASP A 46 8.00 -2.46 -3.70
CA ASP A 46 7.61 -2.65 -5.10
C ASP A 46 8.86 -3.04 -5.91
N PRO A 47 9.13 -4.35 -6.08
CA PRO A 47 10.29 -4.81 -6.82
C PRO A 47 10.28 -4.43 -8.30
N ARG A 48 9.12 -4.08 -8.87
CA ARG A 48 9.01 -3.71 -10.28
C ARG A 48 9.59 -2.33 -10.56
N GLU A 49 9.40 -1.41 -9.60
CA GLU A 49 9.84 -0.02 -9.68
C GLU A 49 11.12 0.23 -8.88
N ASP A 50 11.80 -0.83 -8.39
CA ASP A 50 12.97 -0.76 -7.50
C ASP A 50 12.76 0.18 -6.30
N LEU A 51 11.55 0.14 -5.71
CA LEU A 51 11.10 1.08 -4.69
C LEU A 51 10.79 0.39 -3.36
N ILE A 52 11.30 0.98 -2.27
CA ILE A 52 10.79 0.74 -0.91
C ILE A 52 10.30 2.07 -0.34
N GLY A 53 9.02 2.14 -0.01
CA GLY A 53 8.43 3.31 0.65
C GLY A 53 8.06 2.99 2.10
N ILE A 54 8.43 3.89 3.02
CA ILE A 54 8.06 3.80 4.44
C ILE A 54 7.54 5.16 4.90
N LEU A 55 6.29 5.19 5.35
CA LEU A 55 5.66 6.32 6.01
C LEU A 55 5.57 6.04 7.51
N MET A 56 6.08 6.98 8.32
CA MET A 56 5.96 6.96 9.77
C MET A 56 5.39 8.29 10.25
N THR A 57 4.16 8.26 10.76
CA THR A 57 3.53 9.42 11.38
C THR A 57 3.26 9.14 12.86
N GLN A 58 2.93 10.19 13.62
CA GLN A 58 2.43 10.07 14.99
C GLN A 58 0.93 10.38 15.02
N ARG A 59 0.17 9.80 14.07
CA ARG A 59 -1.26 10.05 13.89
C ARG A 59 -2.01 8.74 13.69
N LEU A 60 -2.93 8.46 14.60
CA LEU A 60 -3.85 7.33 14.51
C LEU A 60 -4.78 7.49 13.29
N MET A 61 -5.09 6.39 12.62
CA MET A 61 -6.22 6.27 11.69
C MET A 61 -7.49 6.06 12.53
N ASP A 62 -8.28 7.10 12.71
CA ASP A 62 -9.51 7.11 13.50
C ASP A 62 -10.79 6.87 12.67
N SER A 63 -10.61 6.64 11.36
CA SER A 63 -11.67 6.31 10.41
C SER A 63 -11.23 5.19 9.44
N PRO A 64 -12.17 4.54 8.72
CA PRO A 64 -11.83 3.60 7.65
C PRO A 64 -11.02 4.24 6.52
N GLU A 65 -11.22 5.54 6.27
CA GLU A 65 -10.42 6.31 5.33
C GLU A 65 -9.13 6.78 6.01
N PRO A 66 -7.94 6.50 5.45
CA PRO A 66 -6.68 6.97 6.00
C PRO A 66 -6.57 8.51 5.97
N PRO A 67 -5.77 9.11 6.88
CA PRO A 67 -5.38 10.51 6.75
C PRO A 67 -4.74 10.78 5.39
N ALA A 68 -5.05 11.94 4.78
CA ALA A 68 -4.62 12.29 3.42
C ALA A 68 -3.11 12.12 3.16
N VAL A 69 -2.28 12.32 4.20
CA VAL A 69 -0.82 12.12 4.14
C VAL A 69 -0.40 10.73 3.64
N PHE A 70 -1.23 9.69 3.79
CA PHE A 70 -0.94 8.36 3.25
C PHE A 70 -1.01 8.35 1.72
N GLY A 71 -2.09 8.90 1.16
CA GLY A 71 -2.26 9.04 -0.27
C GLY A 71 -1.18 9.96 -0.86
N ASP A 72 -1.01 11.14 -0.27
CA ASP A 72 -0.01 12.12 -0.69
C ASP A 72 1.41 11.52 -0.70
N PHE A 73 1.79 10.77 0.34
CA PHE A 73 3.08 10.10 0.41
C PHE A 73 3.28 9.12 -0.74
N TRP A 74 2.32 8.21 -0.98
CA TRP A 74 2.47 7.21 -2.03
C TRP A 74 2.41 7.83 -3.43
N THR A 75 1.53 8.80 -3.66
CA THR A 75 1.47 9.52 -4.94
C THR A 75 2.78 10.24 -5.22
N THR A 76 3.30 11.01 -4.27
CA THR A 76 4.55 11.78 -4.45
C THR A 76 5.78 10.88 -4.56
N ALA A 77 5.83 9.75 -3.84
CA ALA A 77 6.91 8.78 -3.96
C ALA A 77 7.00 8.19 -5.38
N TYR A 78 5.87 7.80 -5.98
CA TYR A 78 5.84 7.28 -7.35
C TYR A 78 6.12 8.38 -8.39
N GLN A 79 5.67 9.62 -8.14
CA GLN A 79 6.00 10.75 -9.02
C GLN A 79 7.51 11.08 -9.00
N ALA A 80 8.17 10.92 -7.86
CA ALA A 80 9.60 11.24 -7.72
C ALA A 80 10.52 10.27 -8.48
N ILE A 81 10.02 9.09 -8.86
CA ILE A 81 10.76 8.08 -9.63
C ILE A 81 10.26 7.93 -11.07
N ALA A 82 9.22 8.69 -11.45
CA ALA A 82 8.71 8.69 -12.81
C ALA A 82 9.61 9.58 -13.69
N ASP A 83 10.22 8.98 -14.72
CA ASP A 83 10.95 9.68 -15.79
C ASP A 83 10.02 10.36 -16.80
#